data_AF-A0A4R3LB57-F1
#
_entry.id   AF-A0A4R3LB57-F1
#
_cell.length_a   1.000
_cell.length_b   1.000
_cell.length_c   1.000
_cell.angle_alpha   90.00
_cell.angle_beta   90.00
_cell.angle_gamma   90.00
#
_symmetry.space_group_name_H-M   'P 1'
#
loop_
_entity.id
_entity.type
_entity.pdbx_description
1 polymer ?
#
loop_
_entity_poly.entity_id
_entity_poly.type
_entity_poly.pdbx_seq_one_letter_code
_entity_poly.pdbx_strand_id
1 'polypeptide(L)'
;MIYNVVLIMVFLIGRWVILDQFDFASGQPSELGKDWLVGWVNGFSVLFLFPFYWWVIKKVTHKIRTQIQKRFLRIFTYIYSYMIMVLLFTVIYYAFILSF
;
A
#
# COMPACT_ATOMS: atom_id res chain seq x y z
N MET A 1 -10.69 3.88 11.97
CA MET A 1 -11.57 2.76 11.57
C MET A 1 -12.50 3.15 10.42
N ILE A 2 -13.30 4.20 10.55
CA ILE A 2 -14.26 4.64 9.51
C ILE A 2 -13.60 4.80 8.12
N TYR A 3 -12.41 5.43 8.04
CA TYR A 3 -11.66 5.58 6.78
C TYR A 3 -11.39 4.25 6.07
N ASN A 4 -10.88 3.24 6.79
CA ASN A 4 -10.58 1.93 6.21
C ASN A 4 -11.85 1.21 5.76
N VAL A 5 -12.94 1.34 6.52
CA VAL A 5 -14.24 0.75 6.16
C VAL A 5 -14.76 1.37 4.87
N VAL A 6 -14.73 2.70 4.75
CA VAL A 6 -15.13 3.41 3.52
C VAL A 6 -14.26 2.99 2.34
N LEU A 7 -12.95 2.90 2.52
CA LEU A 7 -12.01 2.46 1.48
C LEU A 7 -12.31 1.04 0.99
N ILE A 8 -12.54 0.10 1.92
CA ILE A 8 -12.89 -1.29 1.58
C ILE A 8 -14.22 -1.32 0.83
N MET A 9 -15.23 -0.57 1.27
CA MET A 9 -16.52 -0.50 0.58
C MET A 9 -16.38 0.05 -0.84
N VAL A 10 -15.65 1.14 -1.03
CA VAL A 10 -15.37 1.73 -2.35
C VAL A 10 -14.62 0.74 -3.23
N PHE A 11 -13.63 0.03 -2.68
CA PHE A 11 -12.89 -0.98 -3.41
C PHE A 11 -13.77 -2.14 -3.88
N LEU A 12 -14.60 -2.69 -2.98
CA LEU A 12 -15.51 -3.80 -3.30
C LEU A 12 -16.53 -3.41 -4.37
N ILE A 13 -17.12 -2.21 -4.26
CA ILE A 13 -18.07 -1.69 -5.25
C ILE A 13 -17.36 -1.47 -6.59
N GLY A 14 -16.21 -0.79 -6.60
CA GLY A 14 -15.47 -0.53 -7.84
C GLY A 14 -14.99 -1.82 -8.53
N ARG A 15 -14.52 -2.80 -7.75
CA ARG A 15 -14.13 -4.13 -8.28
C ARG A 15 -15.33 -4.81 -8.93
N TRP A 16 -16.49 -4.79 -8.29
CA TRP A 16 -17.70 -5.38 -8.86
C TRP A 16 -18.09 -4.72 -10.19
N VAL A 17 -18.05 -3.38 -10.27
CA VAL A 17 -18.34 -2.65 -11.51
C VAL A 17 -17.35 -2.99 -12.63
N ILE A 18 -16.05 -3.09 -12.34
CA ILE A 18 -15.04 -3.47 -13.34
C ILE A 18 -15.30 -4.90 -13.84
N LEU A 19 -15.62 -5.84 -12.95
CA LEU A 19 -15.87 -7.22 -13.34
C LEU A 19 -17.14 -7.35 -14.21
N ASP A 20 -18.18 -6.58 -13.90
CA ASP A 20 -19.44 -6.54 -14.64
C ASP A 20 -19.28 -5.88 -16.03
N GLN A 21 -18.61 -4.72 -16.10
CA GLN A 21 -18.47 -3.96 -17.35
C GLN A 21 -17.52 -4.58 -18.37
N PHE A 22 -16.55 -5.40 -17.93
CA PHE A 22 -15.54 -5.98 -18.81
C PHE A 22 -15.74 -7.49 -19.03
N ASP A 23 -16.97 -7.98 -18.83
CA ASP A 23 -17.41 -9.35 -19.12
C ASP A 23 -16.50 -10.44 -18.52
N PHE A 24 -15.94 -10.19 -17.32
CA PHE A 24 -15.09 -11.17 -16.63
C PHE A 24 -15.83 -12.48 -16.34
N ALA A 25 -17.17 -12.46 -16.31
CA ALA A 25 -18.02 -13.64 -16.14
C ALA A 25 -18.04 -14.58 -17.39
N SER A 26 -17.72 -14.07 -18.57
CA SER A 26 -17.71 -14.83 -19.84
C SER A 26 -16.45 -15.69 -20.05
N GLY A 27 -15.43 -15.52 -19.19
CA GLY A 27 -14.16 -16.25 -19.27
C GLY A 27 -13.12 -15.68 -20.24
N GLN A 28 -13.46 -14.63 -21.01
CA GLN A 28 -12.52 -13.91 -21.88
C GLN A 28 -12.45 -12.42 -21.52
N PRO A 29 -11.85 -12.06 -20.36
CA PRO A 29 -11.73 -10.67 -19.99
C PRO A 29 -10.87 -9.91 -21.00
N SER A 30 -11.37 -8.76 -21.44
CA SER A 30 -10.63 -7.85 -22.32
C SER A 30 -9.31 -7.41 -21.68
N GLU A 31 -8.27 -7.18 -22.48
CA GLU A 31 -6.97 -6.69 -22.00
C GLU A 31 -7.12 -5.36 -21.22
N LEU A 32 -7.97 -4.46 -21.70
CA LEU A 32 -8.32 -3.23 -20.98
C LEU A 32 -8.91 -3.52 -19.60
N GLY A 33 -9.84 -4.46 -19.48
CA GLY A 33 -10.43 -4.84 -18.19
C GLY A 33 -9.39 -5.38 -17.20
N LYS A 34 -8.39 -6.13 -17.68
CA LYS A 34 -7.27 -6.61 -16.85
C LYS A 34 -6.42 -5.44 -16.34
N ASP A 35 -6.05 -4.51 -17.21
CA ASP A 35 -5.26 -3.33 -16.83
C ASP A 35 -5.99 -2.45 -15.83
N TRP A 36 -7.30 -2.23 -16.02
CA TRP A 36 -8.15 -1.49 -15.09
C TRP A 36 -8.24 -2.19 -13.73
N LEU A 37 -8.42 -3.51 -13.70
CA LEU A 37 -8.47 -4.27 -12.45
C LEU A 37 -7.14 -4.21 -11.70
N VAL A 38 -6.02 -4.39 -12.41
CA VAL A 38 -4.67 -4.28 -11.84
C VAL A 38 -4.45 -2.87 -11.28
N GLY A 39 -4.77 -1.83 -12.06
CA GLY A 39 -4.68 -0.43 -11.62
C GLY A 39 -5.53 -0.15 -10.38
N TRP A 40 -6.76 -0.68 -10.34
CA TRP A 40 -7.69 -0.53 -9.21
C TRP A 40 -7.16 -1.19 -7.94
N VAL A 41 -6.66 -2.43 -8.03
CA VAL A 41 -6.07 -3.16 -6.90
C VAL A 41 -4.81 -2.46 -6.40
N ASN A 42 -3.92 -2.02 -7.30
CA ASN A 42 -2.71 -1.28 -6.92
C ASN A 42 -3.08 0.04 -6.22
N GLY A 43 -3.99 0.82 -6.79
CA GLY A 43 -4.45 2.10 -6.24
C GLY A 43 -5.06 1.93 -4.84
N PHE A 44 -5.93 0.94 -4.67
CA PHE A 44 -6.49 0.61 -3.37
C PHE A 44 -5.41 0.19 -2.37
N SER A 45 -4.49 -0.69 -2.78
CA SER A 45 -3.41 -1.18 -1.91
C SER A 45 -2.53 -0.04 -1.39
N VAL A 46 -2.18 0.91 -2.27
CA VAL A 46 -1.43 2.11 -1.86
C VAL A 46 -2.26 2.95 -0.88
N LEU A 47 -3.51 3.27 -1.21
CA LEU A 47 -4.36 4.08 -0.33
C LEU A 47 -4.60 3.43 1.04
N PHE A 48 -4.71 2.11 1.08
CA PHE A 48 -4.94 1.36 2.31
C PHE A 48 -3.68 1.28 3.19
N LEU A 49 -2.52 1.01 2.58
CA LEU A 49 -1.26 0.79 3.33
C LEU A 49 -0.51 2.09 3.65
N PHE A 50 -0.65 3.13 2.82
CA PHE A 50 0.12 4.37 2.95
C PHE A 50 -0.08 5.10 4.29
N PRO A 51 -1.31 5.25 4.83
CA PRO A 51 -1.51 5.93 6.12
C PRO A 51 -0.80 5.21 7.28
N PHE A 52 -0.81 3.87 7.26
CA PHE A 52 -0.12 3.07 8.27
C PHE A 52 1.39 3.19 8.11
N TYR A 53 1.90 3.06 6.88
CA TYR A 53 3.32 3.21 6.58
C TYR A 53 3.85 4.58 6.99
N TRP A 54 3.12 5.64 6.66
CA TRP A 54 3.43 7.02 7.05
C TRP A 54 3.48 7.21 8.57
N TRP A 55 2.54 6.61 9.30
CA TRP A 55 2.52 6.64 10.75
C TRP A 55 3.74 5.95 11.37
N VAL A 56 4.14 4.79 10.83
CA VAL A 56 5.35 4.07 11.27
C VAL A 56 6.60 4.91 11.02
N ILE A 57 6.76 5.49 9.82
CA ILE A 57 7.89 6.36 9.49
C ILE A 57 7.99 7.51 10.48
N LYS A 58 6.86 8.18 10.79
CA LYS A 58 6.84 9.29 11.76
C LYS A 58 7.34 8.84 13.13
N LYS A 59 6.88 7.69 13.64
CA LYS A 59 7.31 7.15 14.93
C LYS A 59 8.80 6.80 14.96
N VAL A 60 9.29 6.13 13.93
CA VAL A 60 10.70 5.75 13.80
C VAL A 60 11.59 6.99 13.74
N THR A 61 11.19 7.96 12.94
CA THR A 61 11.93 9.23 12.78
C THR A 61 12.00 9.99 14.10
N HIS A 62 10.89 10.08 14.81
CA HIS A 62 10.82 10.70 16.14
C HIS A 62 11.72 9.98 17.15
N LYS A 63 11.73 8.64 17.14
CA LYS A 63 12.57 7.84 18.03
C LYS A 63 14.06 8.04 17.74
N ILE A 64 14.47 8.05 16.47
CA ILE A 64 15.85 8.30 16.06
C ILE A 64 16.30 9.71 16.48
N ARG A 65 15.44 10.72 16.30
CA ARG A 65 15.74 12.10 16.69
C ARG A 65 15.98 12.26 18.20
N THR A 66 15.20 11.58 19.03
CA THR A 66 15.26 11.70 20.50
C THR A 66 16.35 10.86 21.14
N GLN A 67 16.65 9.68 20.59
CA GLN A 67 17.58 8.72 21.21
C GLN A 67 19.03 8.88 20.72
N ILE A 68 19.25 9.45 19.53
CA ILE A 68 20.60 9.52 18.93
C ILE A 68 21.13 10.95 18.93
N GLN A 69 22.07 11.22 19.84
CA GLN A 69 22.69 12.53 20.00
C GLN A 69 23.79 12.82 18.96
N LYS A 70 24.57 11.80 18.56
CA LYS A 70 25.66 11.95 17.58
C LYS A 70 25.11 12.13 16.16
N ARG A 71 25.48 13.23 15.50
CA ARG A 71 24.95 13.63 14.17
C ARG A 71 25.20 12.58 13.09
N PHE A 72 26.41 12.03 13.02
CA PHE A 72 26.78 11.02 12.03
C PHE A 72 25.98 9.72 12.21
N LEU A 73 25.93 9.20 13.44
CA LEU A 73 25.20 7.98 13.78
C LEU A 73 23.71 8.13 13.45
N ARG A 74 23.13 9.29 13.72
CA ARG A 74 21.72 9.60 13.43
C ARG A 74 21.39 9.55 11.94
N ILE A 75 22.26 10.11 11.09
CA ILE A 75 22.07 10.06 9.62
C ILE A 75 22.15 8.61 9.14
N PHE A 76 23.16 7.86 9.60
CA PHE A 76 23.30 6.45 9.27
C PHE A 76 22.05 5.64 9.68
N THR A 77 21.54 5.85 10.90
CA THR A 77 20.33 5.17 11.37
C THR A 77 19.10 5.57 10.57
N TYR A 78 18.97 6.82 10.12
CA TYR A 78 17.87 7.22 9.23
C TYR A 78 17.91 6.44 7.92
N ILE A 79 19.05 6.42 7.23
CA ILE A 79 19.21 5.73 5.94
C ILE A 79 18.87 4.25 6.11
N TYR A 80 19.47 3.60 7.10
CA TYR A 80 19.26 2.17 7.33
C TYR A 80 17.81 1.84 7.68
N SER A 81 17.18 2.64 8.56
CA SER A 81 15.77 2.45 8.92
C SER A 81 14.84 2.68 7.74
N TYR A 82 15.15 3.65 6.88
CA TYR A 82 14.37 3.93 5.68
C TYR A 82 14.47 2.79 4.66
N MET A 83 15.67 2.23 4.45
CA MET A 83 15.86 1.06 3.59
C MET A 83 15.06 -0.15 4.09
N ILE A 84 15.11 -0.45 5.39
CA ILE A 84 14.31 -1.53 5.99
C ILE A 84 12.82 -1.26 5.82
N MET A 85 12.37 -0.03 6.06
CA MET A 85 10.96 0.34 5.91
C MET A 85 10.47 0.17 4.47
N VAL A 86 11.27 0.59 3.49
CA VAL A 86 10.95 0.39 2.07
C VAL A 86 10.86 -1.10 1.76
N LEU A 87 11.83 -1.91 2.23
CA LEU A 87 11.80 -3.35 2.00
C LEU A 87 10.57 -4.03 2.62
N LEU A 88 10.25 -3.68 3.88
CA LEU A 88 9.03 -4.16 4.55
C LEU A 88 7.76 -3.72 3.82
N PHE A 89 7.69 -2.46 3.39
CA PHE A 89 6.55 -1.96 2.63
C PHE A 89 6.37 -2.73 1.33
N THR A 90 7.44 -2.93 0.57
CA THR A 90 7.41 -3.70 -0.68
C THR A 90 6.93 -5.13 -0.45
N VAL A 91 7.45 -5.82 0.57
CA VAL A 91 7.04 -7.19 0.89
C VAL A 91 5.55 -7.24 1.27
N ILE A 92 5.10 -6.35 2.16
CA ILE A 92 3.70 -6.30 2.59
C ILE A 92 2.78 -5.92 1.42
N TYR A 93 3.21 -4.98 0.58
CA TYR A 93 2.48 -4.53 -0.60
C TYR A 93 2.25 -5.67 -1.58
N TYR A 94 3.29 -6.40 -1.96
CA TYR A 94 3.14 -7.54 -2.88
C TYR A 94 2.37 -8.70 -2.24
N ALA A 95 2.59 -8.99 -0.96
CA ALA A 95 1.80 -10.00 -0.25
C ALA A 95 0.30 -9.64 -0.20
N PHE A 96 -0.02 -8.36 -0.05
CA PHE A 96 -1.39 -7.87 -0.06
C PHE A 96 -2.00 -7.95 -1.47
N ILE A 97 -1.30 -7.52 -2.52
CA ILE A 97 -1.79 -7.64 -3.90
C ILE A 97 -2.03 -9.11 -4.28
N LEU A 98 -1.12 -10.02 -3.92
CA LEU A 98 -1.27 -11.46 -4.19
C LEU A 98 -2.46 -12.11 -3.48
N SER A 99 -3.06 -11.44 -2.50
CA SER A 99 -4.25 -11.95 -1.80
C SER A 99 -5.57 -11.67 -2.53
N PHE A 100 -5.54 -10.98 -3.67
CA PHE A 100 -6.70 -10.63 -4.50
C PHE A 100 -6.66 -11.31 -5.87
#